data_AF-A0A950K9G7-F1
#
_entry.id   AF-A0A950K9G7-F1
#
_cell.length_a   1.000
_cell.length_b   1.000
_cell.length_c   1.000
_cell.angle_alpha   90.00
_cell.angle_beta   90.00
_cell.angle_gamma   90.00
#
_symmetry.space_group_name_H-M   'P 1'
#
loop_
_entity.id
_entity.type
_entity.pdbx_description
1 polymer ?
#
loop_
_entity_poly.entity_id
_entity_poly.type
_entity_poly.pdbx_seq_one_letter_code
_entity_poly.pdbx_strand_id
1 'polypeptide(L)' 'MKPKISEAAFAVLVEQTGLPLTAQQRATLYEAYPMVEAMVARVTQPLPREAEPALVFTAEVR' A
#
# COMPACT_ATOMS: atom_id res chain seq x y z
N MET A 1 15.55 2.42 6.58
CA MET A 1 15.22 0.98 6.44
C MET A 1 15.49 0.58 4.99
N LYS A 2 15.90 -0.66 4.71
CA LYS A 2 16.07 -1.11 3.33
C LYS A 2 14.72 -1.60 2.78
N PRO A 3 14.33 -1.25 1.53
CA PRO A 3 13.12 -1.80 0.90
C PRO A 3 13.20 -3.32 0.81
N LYS A 4 12.07 -4.01 1.03
CA LYS A 4 12.03 -5.47 0.86
C LYS A 4 12.01 -5.90 -0.62
N ILE A 5 11.67 -4.97 -1.51
CA ILE A 5 11.61 -5.19 -2.96
C ILE A 5 12.72 -4.41 -3.66
N SER A 6 13.14 -4.87 -4.83
CA SER A 6 14.06 -4.13 -5.69
C SER A 6 13.39 -2.92 -6.32
N GLU A 7 14.18 -1.95 -6.78
CA GLU A 7 13.69 -0.78 -7.51
C GLU A 7 12.96 -1.17 -8.80
N ALA A 8 13.44 -2.23 -9.48
CA ALA A 8 12.78 -2.79 -10.65
C ALA A 8 11.39 -3.37 -10.33
N ALA A 9 11.27 -4.09 -9.21
CA ALA A 9 9.97 -4.60 -8.76
C ALA A 9 9.03 -3.45 -8.36
N PHE A 10 9.55 -2.40 -7.72
CA PHE A 10 8.79 -1.21 -7.40
C PHE A 10 8.30 -0.47 -8.66
N ALA A 11 9.14 -0.37 -9.69
CA ALA A 11 8.77 0.25 -10.97
C ALA A 11 7.57 -0.45 -11.63
N VAL A 12 7.54 -1.80 -11.62
CA VAL A 12 6.39 -2.57 -12.12
C VAL A 12 5.11 -2.24 -11.36
N LEU A 13 5.17 -2.12 -10.03
CA LEU A 13 4.01 -1.75 -9.22
C LEU A 13 3.51 -0.34 -9.56
N VAL A 14 4.42 0.61 -9.75
CA VAL A 14 4.07 1.98 -10.15
C VAL A 14 3.40 1.99 -11.52
N GLU A 15 3.90 1.23 -12.50
CA GLU A 15 3.30 1.15 -13.83
C GLU A 15 1.86 0.64 -13.80
N GLN A 16 1.55 -0.32 -12.92
CA GLN A 16 0.18 -0.85 -12.75
C GLN A 16 -0.83 0.19 -12.25
N THR A 17 -0.37 1.25 -11.59
CA THR A 17 -1.26 2.32 -11.12
C THR A 17 -1.73 3.26 -12.23
N GLY A 18 -1.07 3.23 -13.41
CA GLY A 18 -1.32 4.18 -14.49
C GLY A 18 -0.91 5.62 -14.16
N LEU A 19 -0.19 5.85 -13.05
CA LEU A 19 0.26 7.18 -12.64
C LEU A 19 1.46 7.63 -13.50
N PRO A 20 1.36 8.78 -14.19
CA PRO A 20 2.48 9.31 -14.98
C PRO A 20 3.51 9.96 -14.04
N LEU A 21 4.48 9.18 -13.57
CA LEU A 21 5.53 9.66 -12.68
C LEU A 21 6.85 9.92 -13.43
N THR A 22 7.51 11.03 -13.10
CA THR A 22 8.89 11.26 -13.54
C THR A 22 9.84 10.29 -12.84
N ALA A 23 11.06 10.12 -13.38
CA ALA A 23 12.08 9.29 -12.75
C ALA A 23 12.42 9.76 -11.32
N GLN A 24 12.49 11.07 -11.10
CA GLN A 24 12.76 11.64 -9.78
C GLN A 24 11.62 11.36 -8.79
N GLN A 25 10.36 11.53 -9.21
CA GLN A 25 9.20 11.21 -8.36
C GLN A 25 9.19 9.73 -7.97
N ARG A 26 9.45 8.83 -8.93
CA ARG A 26 9.53 7.39 -8.68
C ARG A 26 10.65 7.05 -7.68
N ALA A 27 11.82 7.66 -7.82
CA ALA A 27 12.93 7.48 -6.88
C ALA A 27 12.54 7.92 -5.46
N THR A 28 11.92 9.10 -5.32
CA THR A 28 11.44 9.60 -4.02
C THR A 28 10.42 8.64 -3.38
N LEU A 29 9.48 8.11 -4.16
CA LEU A 29 8.51 7.15 -3.64
C LEU A 29 9.17 5.83 -3.23
N TYR A 30 10.17 5.36 -3.98
CA TYR A 30 10.94 4.18 -3.64
C TYR A 30 11.72 4.35 -2.33
N GLU A 31 12.33 5.52 -2.11
CA GLU A 31 13.00 5.85 -0.85
C GLU A 31 12.05 5.84 0.35
N ALA A 32 10.81 6.29 0.16
CA ALA A 32 9.77 6.31 1.20
C ALA A 32 9.10 4.94 1.42
N TYR A 33 9.15 4.04 0.44
CA TYR A 33 8.45 2.75 0.45
C TYR A 33 8.66 1.91 1.72
N PRO A 34 9.88 1.77 2.29
CA PRO A 34 10.11 0.99 3.50
C PRO A 34 9.30 1.48 4.72
N MET A 35 9.00 2.79 4.77
CA MET A 35 8.18 3.36 5.83
C MET A 35 6.73 2.91 5.72
N VAL A 36 6.20 2.86 4.50
CA VAL A 36 4.85 2.33 4.22
C VAL A 36 4.78 0.84 4.52
N GLU A 37 5.80 0.06 4.12
CA GLU A 37 5.88 -1.36 4.47
C GLU A 37 5.86 -1.60 5.99
N ALA A 38 6.53 -0.73 6.76
CA ALA A 38 6.52 -0.79 8.22
C ALA A 38 5.15 -0.44 8.81
N MET A 39 4.43 0.53 8.22
CA MET A 39 3.07 0.87 8.62
C MET A 39 2.11 -0.28 8.36
N VAL A 40 2.15 -0.86 7.15
CA VAL A 40 1.32 -2.02 6.78
C VAL A 40 1.54 -3.16 7.76
N ALA A 41 2.80 -3.52 8.03
CA ALA A 41 3.11 -4.60 8.98
C ALA A 41 2.56 -4.38 10.39
N ARG A 42 2.37 -3.12 10.83
CA ARG A 42 1.77 -2.80 12.14
C ARG A 42 0.25 -2.92 12.13
N VAL A 43 -0.40 -2.46 11.05
CA VAL A 43 -1.88 -2.41 10.97
C VAL A 43 -2.49 -3.74 10.52
N THR A 44 -1.71 -4.64 9.89
CA THR A 44 -2.17 -5.97 9.47
C THR A 44 -1.80 -7.07 10.47
N GLN A 45 -1.52 -6.74 11.73
CA GLN A 45 -1.38 -7.75 12.78
C GLN A 45 -2.71 -8.50 12.95
N PRO A 46 -2.70 -9.79 13.36
CA PRO A 46 -3.93 -10.55 13.55
C PRO A 46 -4.93 -9.80 14.43
N LEU A 47 -6.14 -9.62 13.90
CA LEU A 47 -7.25 -9.00 14.63
C LEU A 47 -8.23 -10.08 15.09
N PRO A 48 -8.96 -9.84 16.20
CA PRO A 48 -10.08 -10.68 16.58
C PRO A 48 -11.14 -10.75 15.46
N ARG A 49 -11.92 -11.83 15.40
CA ARG A 49 -12.91 -12.05 14.34
C ARG A 49 -14.01 -10.99 14.36
N GLU A 50 -14.37 -10.53 15.55
CA GLU A 50 -15.36 -9.49 15.81
C GLU A 50 -14.91 -8.08 15.39
N ALA A 51 -13.65 -7.91 15.00
CA ALA A 51 -13.14 -6.65 14.46
C ALA A 51 -13.63 -6.45 13.02
N GLU A 52 -14.92 -6.13 12.88
CA GLU A 52 -15.55 -5.84 11.60
C GLU A 52 -15.01 -4.54 10.98
N PRO A 53 -15.07 -4.37 9.64
CA PRO A 53 -14.71 -3.13 8.98
C PRO A 53 -15.52 -1.94 9.52
N ALA A 54 -14.88 -0.76 9.60
CA ALA A 54 -15.55 0.47 10.04
C ALA A 54 -16.77 0.86 9.18
N LEU A 55 -16.77 0.44 7.91
CA LEU A 55 -17.87 0.61 6.98
C LEU A 55 -18.27 -0.75 6.43
N VAL A 56 -19.52 -1.11 6.62
CA VAL A 56 -20.13 -2.33 6.06
C VAL A 56 -21.20 -1.93 5.05
N PHE A 57 -21.38 -2.77 4.03
CA PHE A 57 -22.43 -2.57 3.05
C PHE A 57 -23.81 -2.75 3.69
N THR A 58 -24.70 -1.78 3.47
CA THR A 58 -26.11 -1.85 3.86
C THR A 58 -26.94 -1.76 2.59
N ALA A 59 -27.67 -2.82 2.26
CA ALA A 59 -28.57 -2.82 1.12
C ALA A 59 -29.74 -1.85 1.37
N GLU A 60 -30.06 -1.01 0.39
CA GLU A 60 -31.32 -0.27 0.40
C GLU A 60 -32.47 -1.24 0.15
N VAL A 61 -33.37 -1.40 1.13
CA VAL A 61 -34.65 -2.09 0.92
C VAL A 61 -35.62 -1.05 0.37
N ARG A 62 -36.03 -1.23 -0.88
CA ARG A 62 -37.11 -0.45 -1.51
C ARG A 62 -38.42 -1.20 -1.45
#